data_AF-A0A8X7YCK5-F1
#
_entry.id   AF-A0A8X7YCK5-F1
#
_cell.length_a   1.000
_cell.length_b   1.000
_cell.length_c   1.000
_cell.angle_alpha   90.00
_cell.angle_beta   90.00
_cell.angle_gamma   90.00
#
_symmetry.space_group_name_H-M   'P 1'
#
loop_
_entity.id
_entity.type
_entity.pdbx_description
1 polymer ?
#
loop_
_entity_poly.entity_id
_entity_poly.type
_entity_poly.pdbx_seq_one_letter_code
_entity_poly.pdbx_strand_id
1 'polypeptide(L)'
;MSQQLFQVSPEAKERAAEAKSRGDDAFKRNEYLTAVNDYAQAIDLDPTNAAVLSNRSLCWIRLGQPDQALADAKACRELKPDWPKAWYREGAALRLLQACLSFFFFFPWLWFDEAANSFYEGVKLDPENKELVKSFREAVDAGRKFHGTDQGKP
;
A
#
# COMPACT_ATOMS: atom_id res chain seq x y z
N MET A 1 -19.34 -25.97 -12.29
CA MET A 1 -18.49 -25.92 -11.08
C MET A 1 -18.83 -24.67 -10.31
N SER A 2 -19.73 -24.79 -9.34
CA SER A 2 -20.05 -23.72 -8.39
C SER A 2 -18.81 -23.37 -7.59
N GLN A 3 -18.26 -22.17 -7.78
CA GLN A 3 -17.28 -21.61 -6.87
C GLN A 3 -17.91 -21.62 -5.47
N GLN A 4 -17.44 -22.53 -4.62
CA GLN A 4 -17.72 -22.46 -3.19
C GLN A 4 -17.06 -21.16 -2.73
N LEU A 5 -17.87 -20.11 -2.55
CA LEU A 5 -17.48 -18.94 -1.79
C LEU A 5 -17.03 -19.48 -0.43
N PHE A 6 -15.73 -19.39 -0.14
CA PHE A 6 -15.20 -19.66 1.19
C PHE A 6 -15.79 -18.59 2.12
N GLN A 7 -16.99 -18.87 2.65
CA GLN A 7 -17.66 -17.98 3.57
C GLN A 7 -16.94 -18.11 4.90
N VAL A 8 -16.07 -17.13 5.20
CA VAL A 8 -15.40 -17.01 6.50
C VAL A 8 -16.48 -17.02 7.58
N SER A 9 -16.37 -17.93 8.55
CA SER A 9 -17.39 -18.07 9.59
C SER A 9 -17.51 -16.78 10.42
N PRO A 10 -18.70 -16.47 10.97
CA PRO A 10 -18.87 -15.30 11.84
C PRO A 10 -17.88 -15.28 13.01
N GLU A 11 -17.61 -16.45 13.59
CA GLU A 11 -16.61 -16.63 14.65
C GLU A 11 -15.18 -16.31 14.18
N ALA A 12 -14.80 -16.73 12.97
CA ALA A 12 -13.50 -16.38 12.40
C ALA A 12 -13.38 -14.87 12.15
N LYS A 13 -14.46 -14.21 11.71
CA LYS A 13 -14.50 -12.74 11.55
C LYS A 13 -14.38 -12.00 12.88
N GLU A 14 -14.98 -12.52 13.94
CA GLU A 14 -14.87 -11.96 15.29
C GLU A 14 -13.43 -12.08 15.81
N ARG A 15 -12.83 -13.26 15.72
CA ARG A 15 -11.41 -13.46 16.07
C ARG A 15 -10.46 -12.62 15.20
N ALA A 16 -10.78 -12.45 13.91
CA ALA A 16 -10.04 -11.57 13.02
C ALA A 16 -10.15 -10.10 13.46
N ALA A 17 -11.33 -9.66 13.92
CA ALA A 17 -11.54 -8.31 14.43
C ALA A 17 -10.78 -8.07 15.73
N GLU A 18 -10.70 -9.05 16.63
CA GLU A 18 -9.87 -8.99 17.83
C GLU A 18 -8.38 -8.88 17.49
N ALA A 19 -7.89 -9.73 16.58
CA ALA A 19 -6.50 -9.68 16.10
C ALA A 19 -6.19 -8.32 15.43
N LYS A 20 -7.10 -7.81 14.61
CA LYS A 20 -7.00 -6.46 14.04
C LYS A 20 -6.93 -5.40 15.14
N SER A 21 -7.77 -5.48 16.18
CA SER A 21 -7.75 -4.50 17.28
C SER A 21 -6.41 -4.50 18.01
N ARG A 22 -5.84 -5.68 18.28
CA ARG A 22 -4.49 -5.80 18.87
C ARG A 22 -3.43 -5.17 17.97
N GLY A 23 -3.52 -5.40 16.66
CA GLY A 23 -2.65 -4.76 15.66
C GLY A 23 -2.80 -3.23 15.64
N ASP A 24 -4.02 -2.71 15.71
CA ASP A 24 -4.29 -1.27 15.77
C ASP A 24 -3.70 -0.64 17.04
N ASP A 25 -3.75 -1.33 18.18
CA ASP A 25 -3.17 -0.86 19.44
C ASP A 25 -1.64 -0.92 19.43
N ALA A 26 -1.05 -1.99 18.89
CA ALA A 26 0.39 -2.08 18.67
C ALA A 26 0.88 -0.97 17.72
N PHE A 27 0.11 -0.67 16.66
CA PHE A 27 0.41 0.42 15.73
C PHE A 27 0.43 1.78 16.42
N LYS A 28 -0.55 2.06 17.29
CA LYS A 28 -0.59 3.31 18.09
C LYS A 28 0.63 3.44 19.02
N ARG A 29 1.16 2.33 19.52
CA ARG A 29 2.40 2.28 20.31
C ARG A 29 3.68 2.34 19.47
N ASN A 30 3.56 2.45 18.15
CA ASN A 30 4.68 2.37 17.18
C ASN A 30 5.41 1.02 17.18
N GLU A 31 4.78 -0.05 17.68
CA GLU A 31 5.30 -1.42 17.67
C GLU A 31 4.98 -2.09 16.33
N TYR A 32 5.56 -1.59 15.24
CA TYR A 32 5.12 -1.97 13.89
C TYR A 32 5.30 -3.45 13.55
N LEU A 33 6.35 -4.12 14.06
CA LEU A 33 6.53 -5.57 13.86
C LEU A 33 5.46 -6.39 14.60
N THR A 34 5.10 -5.98 15.82
CA THR A 34 4.01 -6.59 16.58
C THR A 34 2.69 -6.40 15.84
N ALA A 35 2.43 -5.18 15.36
CA ALA A 35 1.23 -4.87 14.58
C ALA A 35 1.14 -5.72 13.30
N VAL A 36 2.25 -5.92 12.59
CA VAL A 36 2.31 -6.82 11.43
C VAL A 36 1.88 -8.23 11.78
N ASN A 37 2.38 -8.79 12.88
CA ASN A 37 2.04 -10.16 13.29
C ASN A 37 0.56 -10.29 13.64
N ASP A 38 0.01 -9.30 14.35
CA ASP A 38 -1.41 -9.28 14.70
C ASP A 38 -2.30 -9.10 13.47
N TYR A 39 -1.91 -8.25 12.53
CA TYR A 39 -2.62 -8.12 11.25
C TYR A 39 -2.49 -9.37 10.37
N ALA A 40 -1.36 -10.08 10.41
CA ALA A 40 -1.21 -11.35 9.71
C ALA A 40 -2.18 -12.39 10.24
N GLN A 41 -2.31 -12.52 11.57
CA GLN A 41 -3.33 -13.38 12.18
C GLN A 41 -4.75 -12.99 11.76
N ALA A 42 -5.05 -11.69 11.70
CA ALA A 42 -6.34 -11.21 11.23
C ALA A 42 -6.61 -11.57 9.76
N ILE A 43 -5.60 -11.51 8.89
CA ILE A 43 -5.71 -11.88 7.47
C ILE A 43 -5.87 -13.40 7.29
N ASP A 44 -5.15 -14.20 8.09
CA ASP A 44 -5.27 -15.67 8.06
C ASP A 44 -6.68 -16.13 8.46
N LEU A 45 -7.31 -15.39 9.37
CA LEU A 45 -8.69 -15.64 9.82
C LEU A 45 -9.74 -15.07 8.86
N ASP A 46 -9.54 -13.85 8.35
CA ASP A 46 -10.42 -13.20 7.38
C ASP A 46 -9.61 -12.51 6.26
N PRO A 47 -9.35 -13.20 5.14
CA PRO A 47 -8.60 -12.63 4.03
C PRO A 47 -9.40 -11.59 3.23
N THR A 48 -10.70 -11.40 3.52
CA THR A 48 -11.56 -10.48 2.76
C THR A 48 -11.53 -9.05 3.29
N ASN A 49 -10.82 -8.81 4.39
CA ASN A 49 -10.78 -7.51 5.05
C ASN A 49 -9.67 -6.61 4.49
N ALA A 50 -10.00 -5.86 3.44
CA ALA A 50 -9.08 -4.89 2.82
C ALA A 50 -8.48 -3.87 3.81
N ALA A 51 -9.20 -3.52 4.88
CA ALA A 51 -8.68 -2.55 5.86
C ALA A 51 -7.46 -3.07 6.62
N VAL A 52 -7.42 -4.38 6.91
CA VAL A 52 -6.29 -5.02 7.58
C VAL A 52 -5.06 -5.01 6.67
N LEU A 53 -5.23 -5.34 5.39
CA LEU A 53 -4.15 -5.27 4.38
C LEU A 53 -3.59 -3.83 4.24
N SER A 54 -4.47 -2.83 4.17
CA SER A 54 -4.05 -1.41 4.16
C SER A 54 -3.25 -1.02 5.42
N ASN A 55 -3.64 -1.53 6.59
CA ASN A 55 -2.95 -1.23 7.85
C ASN A 55 -1.61 -1.97 7.95
N ARG A 56 -1.53 -3.23 7.53
CA ARG A 56 -0.28 -4.00 7.48
C ARG A 56 0.71 -3.41 6.46
N SER A 57 0.23 -3.02 5.27
CA SER A 57 1.01 -2.27 4.29
C SER A 57 1.64 -1.00 4.88
N LEU A 58 0.88 -0.24 5.68
CA LEU A 58 1.42 0.94 6.37
C LEU A 58 2.51 0.57 7.38
N CYS A 59 2.36 -0.53 8.12
CA CYS A 59 3.41 -1.00 9.03
C CYS A 59 4.69 -1.35 8.27
N TRP A 60 4.58 -2.03 7.12
CA TRP A 60 5.73 -2.32 6.27
C TRP A 60 6.41 -1.07 5.72
N ILE A 61 5.64 -0.05 5.34
CA ILE A 61 6.18 1.27 4.95
C ILE A 61 6.99 1.88 6.11
N ARG A 62 6.46 1.83 7.34
CA ARG A 62 7.16 2.34 8.54
C ARG A 62 8.43 1.55 8.88
N LEU A 63 8.45 0.26 8.55
CA LEU A 63 9.60 -0.62 8.73
C LEU A 63 10.62 -0.56 7.57
N GLY A 64 10.33 0.22 6.52
CA GLY A 64 11.22 0.31 5.35
C GLY A 64 11.24 -0.96 4.49
N GLN A 65 10.16 -1.75 4.49
CA GLN A 65 10.01 -2.99 3.74
C GLN A 65 9.08 -2.78 2.54
N PRO A 66 9.54 -2.15 1.44
CA PRO A 66 8.67 -1.73 0.33
C PRO A 66 8.01 -2.89 -0.42
N ASP A 67 8.69 -4.03 -0.60
CA ASP A 67 8.14 -5.17 -1.35
C ASP A 67 6.90 -5.75 -0.65
N GLN A 68 6.98 -5.93 0.67
CA GLN A 68 5.85 -6.42 1.47
C GLN A 68 4.73 -5.38 1.55
N ALA A 69 5.08 -4.10 1.67
CA ALA A 69 4.10 -3.02 1.62
C ALA A 69 3.32 -2.99 0.30
N LEU A 70 4.01 -3.20 -0.83
CA LEU A 70 3.43 -3.19 -2.16
C LEU A 70 2.51 -4.39 -2.39
N ALA A 71 2.94 -5.58 -1.94
CA ALA A 71 2.11 -6.79 -2.01
C ALA A 71 0.78 -6.60 -1.26
N ASP A 72 0.84 -6.11 -0.01
CA ASP A 72 -0.36 -5.86 0.79
C ASP A 72 -1.25 -4.75 0.20
N ALA A 73 -0.64 -3.69 -0.35
CA ALA A 73 -1.40 -2.61 -0.98
C ALA A 73 -2.12 -3.08 -2.26
N LYS A 74 -1.48 -3.91 -3.08
CA LYS A 74 -2.09 -4.50 -4.28
C LYS A 74 -3.24 -5.43 -3.91
N ALA A 75 -3.05 -6.31 -2.92
CA ALA A 75 -4.13 -7.17 -2.43
C ALA A 75 -5.30 -6.34 -1.86
N CYS A 76 -5.01 -5.26 -1.12
CA CYS A 76 -6.03 -4.34 -0.64
C CYS A 76 -6.82 -3.71 -1.80
N ARG A 77 -6.14 -3.31 -2.87
CA ARG A 77 -6.76 -2.72 -4.07
C ARG A 77 -7.60 -3.74 -4.84
N GLU A 78 -7.13 -4.98 -4.95
CA GLU A 78 -7.89 -6.06 -5.61
C GLU A 78 -9.21 -6.35 -4.87
N LEU A 79 -9.19 -6.29 -3.54
CA LEU A 79 -10.41 -6.45 -2.73
C LEU A 79 -11.35 -5.24 -2.78
N LYS A 80 -10.81 -4.02 -2.83
CA LYS A 80 -11.58 -2.76 -2.85
C LYS A 80 -10.96 -1.75 -3.82
N PRO A 81 -11.21 -1.88 -5.13
CA PRO A 81 -10.65 -0.99 -6.14
C PRO A 81 -11.24 0.42 -6.09
N ASP A 82 -12.43 0.57 -5.50
CA ASP A 82 -13.15 1.82 -5.29
C ASP A 82 -12.71 2.57 -4.02
N TRP A 83 -11.73 2.05 -3.28
CA TRP A 83 -11.27 2.66 -2.03
C TRP A 83 -10.01 3.52 -2.26
N PRO A 84 -10.09 4.87 -2.16
CA PRO A 84 -8.96 5.75 -2.45
C PRO A 84 -7.71 5.47 -1.59
N LYS A 85 -7.93 4.98 -0.36
CA LYS A 85 -6.84 4.65 0.56
C LYS A 85 -6.00 3.48 0.07
N ALA A 86 -6.58 2.52 -0.65
CA ALA A 86 -5.83 1.39 -1.22
C ALA A 86 -4.81 1.88 -2.26
N TRP A 87 -5.26 2.74 -3.17
CA TRP A 87 -4.43 3.41 -4.17
C TRP A 87 -3.34 4.29 -3.54
N TYR A 88 -3.67 5.03 -2.48
CA TYR A 88 -2.68 5.78 -1.72
C TYR A 88 -1.59 4.87 -1.13
N ARG A 89 -1.96 3.72 -0.56
CA ARG A 89 -1.00 2.77 0.01
C ARG A 89 -0.09 2.17 -1.07
N GLU A 90 -0.62 1.85 -2.24
CA GLU A 90 0.16 1.34 -3.38
C GLU A 90 1.17 2.39 -3.87
N GLY A 91 0.72 3.62 -4.11
CA GLY A 91 1.62 4.72 -4.51
C GLY A 91 2.69 5.01 -3.47
N ALA A 92 2.36 4.96 -2.17
CA ALA A 92 3.31 5.15 -1.09
C ALA A 92 4.36 4.02 -1.02
N ALA A 93 3.94 2.77 -1.24
CA ALA A 93 4.84 1.62 -1.30
C ALA A 93 5.76 1.68 -2.52
N LEU A 94 5.24 2.03 -3.70
CA LEU A 94 6.04 2.22 -4.93
C LEU A 94 7.06 3.35 -4.76
N ARG A 95 6.68 4.47 -4.14
CA ARG A 95 7.60 5.57 -3.84
C ARG A 95 8.72 5.15 -2.89
N LEU A 96 8.42 4.32 -1.89
CA LEU A 96 9.43 3.75 -1.00
C LEU A 96 10.34 2.78 -1.75
N LEU A 97 9.76 1.90 -2.59
CA LEU A 97 10.52 0.96 -3.42
C LEU A 97 11.50 1.69 -4.34
N GLN A 98 11.04 2.76 -4.97
CA GLN A 98 11.86 3.63 -5.81
C GLN A 98 13.04 4.25 -5.04
N ALA A 99 12.82 4.68 -3.79
CA ALA A 99 13.89 5.21 -2.95
C ALA A 99 14.96 4.14 -2.65
N CYS A 100 14.54 2.88 -2.42
CA CYS A 100 15.43 1.76 -2.12
C CYS A 100 16.19 1.23 -3.36
N LEU A 101 15.57 1.25 -4.55
CA LEU A 101 16.11 0.62 -5.77
C LEU A 101 16.90 1.56 -6.68
N SER A 102 17.23 2.76 -6.19
CA SER A 102 17.91 3.83 -6.94
C SER A 102 19.30 3.50 -7.51
N PHE A 103 19.76 2.24 -7.39
CA PHE A 103 21.07 1.79 -7.87
C PHE A 103 21.06 0.56 -8.82
N PHE A 104 19.94 -0.16 -8.99
CA PHE A 104 19.98 -1.51 -9.60
C PHE A 104 19.13 -1.76 -10.86
N PHE A 105 18.25 -0.85 -11.28
CA PHE A 105 17.42 -1.06 -12.46
C PHE A 105 17.87 -0.21 -13.66
N PHE A 106 17.94 -0.85 -14.84
CA PHE A 106 18.36 -0.24 -16.11
C PHE A 106 17.34 0.81 -16.63
N PHE A 107 16.14 0.89 -16.03
CA PHE A 107 15.05 1.80 -16.41
C PHE A 107 14.35 2.45 -15.19
N PRO A 108 15.01 3.22 -14.31
CA PRO A 108 14.41 3.69 -13.05
C PRO A 108 13.14 4.54 -13.21
N TRP A 109 12.94 5.15 -14.38
CA TRP A 109 11.80 6.02 -14.68
C TRP A 109 10.44 5.33 -14.66
N LEU A 110 10.37 4.04 -15.04
CA LEU A 110 9.11 3.30 -15.11
C LEU A 110 8.39 3.23 -13.75
N TRP A 111 9.14 3.24 -12.64
CA TRP A 111 8.61 3.20 -11.28
C TRP A 111 8.03 4.55 -10.82
N PHE A 112 8.53 5.67 -11.35
CA PHE A 112 7.94 6.98 -11.07
C PHE A 112 6.54 7.09 -11.71
N ASP A 113 6.41 6.57 -12.92
CA ASP A 113 5.13 6.55 -13.64
C ASP A 113 4.11 5.65 -12.93
N GLU A 114 4.53 4.48 -12.43
CA GLU A 114 3.64 3.60 -11.66
C GLU A 114 3.14 4.25 -10.36
N ALA A 115 4.02 4.88 -9.58
CA ALA A 115 3.63 5.55 -8.34
C ALA A 115 2.65 6.70 -8.61
N ALA A 116 2.95 7.53 -9.63
CA ALA A 116 2.07 8.62 -10.04
C ALA A 116 0.71 8.08 -10.54
N ASN A 117 0.69 7.00 -11.31
CA ASN A 117 -0.53 6.37 -11.79
C ASN A 117 -1.41 5.85 -10.64
N SER A 118 -0.83 5.16 -9.65
CA SER A 118 -1.59 4.72 -8.47
C SER A 118 -2.20 5.90 -7.71
N PHE A 119 -1.45 6.98 -7.47
CA PHE A 119 -2.02 8.16 -6.83
C PHE A 119 -3.10 8.82 -7.69
N TYR A 120 -2.93 8.86 -9.01
CA TYR A 120 -3.90 9.43 -9.94
C TYR A 120 -5.24 8.68 -9.90
N GLU A 121 -5.23 7.34 -9.90
CA GLU A 121 -6.44 6.54 -9.73
C GLU A 121 -7.13 6.82 -8.38
N GLY A 122 -6.35 6.99 -7.30
CA GLY A 122 -6.89 7.45 -6.02
C GLY A 122 -7.54 8.84 -6.09
N VAL A 123 -6.92 9.80 -6.79
CA VAL A 123 -7.46 11.16 -7.00
C VAL A 123 -8.74 11.15 -7.82
N LYS A 124 -8.88 10.25 -8.81
CA LYS A 124 -10.15 10.10 -9.56
C LYS A 124 -11.31 9.70 -8.65
N LEU A 125 -11.04 8.84 -7.67
CA LEU A 125 -12.05 8.37 -6.73
C LEU A 125 -12.38 9.41 -5.65
N ASP A 126 -11.38 10.14 -5.17
CA ASP A 126 -11.52 11.17 -4.15
C ASP A 126 -10.63 12.40 -4.46
N PRO A 127 -11.12 13.34 -5.29
CA PRO A 127 -10.36 14.51 -5.71
C PRO A 127 -10.20 15.57 -4.61
N GLU A 128 -11.02 15.51 -3.55
CA GLU A 128 -10.95 16.45 -2.43
C GLU A 128 -9.86 16.07 -1.42
N ASN A 129 -9.37 14.84 -1.49
CA ASN A 129 -8.28 14.35 -0.66
C ASN A 129 -6.96 15.04 -1.00
N LYS A 130 -6.65 16.08 -0.23
CA LYS A 130 -5.44 16.90 -0.37
C LYS A 130 -4.16 16.06 -0.26
N GLU A 131 -4.16 15.00 0.53
CA GLU A 131 -2.99 14.13 0.71
C GLU A 131 -2.69 13.33 -0.56
N LEU A 132 -3.73 12.77 -1.19
CA LEU A 132 -3.63 12.09 -2.48
C LEU A 132 -3.18 13.05 -3.60
N VAL A 133 -3.82 14.22 -3.71
CA VAL A 133 -3.48 15.23 -4.71
C VAL A 133 -2.04 15.71 -4.55
N LYS A 134 -1.60 15.94 -3.31
CA LYS A 134 -0.21 16.30 -3.01
C LYS A 134 0.75 15.18 -3.40
N SER A 135 0.47 13.94 -3.01
CA SER A 135 1.33 12.79 -3.30
C SER A 135 1.45 12.52 -4.81
N PHE A 136 0.35 12.68 -5.55
CA PHE A 136 0.36 12.62 -7.01
C PHE A 136 1.29 13.68 -7.63
N ARG A 137 1.17 14.95 -7.22
CA ARG A 137 2.03 16.04 -7.72
C ARG A 137 3.50 15.78 -7.41
N GLU A 138 3.80 15.36 -6.18
CA GLU A 138 5.16 15.03 -5.76
C GLU A 138 5.75 13.88 -6.59
N ALA A 139 4.98 12.84 -6.88
CA ALA A 139 5.42 11.72 -7.73
C ALA A 139 5.72 12.18 -9.17
N VAL A 140 4.84 13.00 -9.77
CA VAL A 140 5.05 13.57 -11.11
C VAL A 140 6.30 14.46 -11.16
N ASP A 141 6.47 15.34 -10.17
CA ASP A 141 7.62 16.23 -10.10
C ASP A 141 8.93 15.46 -9.89
N ALA A 142 8.90 14.36 -9.13
CA ALA A 142 10.04 13.47 -8.96
C ALA A 142 10.43 12.80 -10.29
N GLY A 143 9.46 12.31 -11.06
CA GLY A 143 9.71 11.72 -12.39
C GLY A 143 10.30 12.74 -13.37
N ARG A 144 9.74 13.96 -13.41
CA ARG A 144 10.27 15.06 -14.24
C ARG A 144 11.71 15.41 -13.91
N LYS A 145 12.06 15.49 -12.61
CA LYS A 145 13.44 15.77 -12.18
C LYS A 145 14.38 14.66 -12.65
N PHE A 146 13.98 13.40 -12.50
CA PHE A 146 14.78 12.26 -12.94
C PHE A 146 15.08 12.33 -14.45
N HIS A 147 14.07 12.56 -15.29
CA HIS A 147 14.26 12.74 -16.74
C HIS A 147 15.08 13.99 -17.08
N GLY A 148 14.88 15.10 -16.36
CA GLY A 148 15.64 16.33 -16.57
C GLY A 148 17.12 16.22 -16.20
N THR A 149 17.47 15.34 -15.25
CA THR A 149 18.88 15.07 -14.89
C THR A 149 19.60 14.16 -15.88
N ASP A 150 18.87 13.46 -16.75
CA ASP A 150 19.45 12.52 -17.73
C ASP A 150 19.77 13.19 -19.09
N GLN A 151 19.21 14.37 -19.37
CA GLN A 151 19.49 15.15 -20.59
C GLN A 151 20.77 16.02 -20.50
N GLY A 152 21.65 15.72 -19.54
CA GLY A 152 22.78 16.58 -19.19
C GLY A 152 24.10 15.86 -18.94
N LYS A 153 24.40 14.77 -19.63
CA LYS A 153 25.76 14.21 -19.70
C LYS A 153 26.30 14.29 -21.13
N PRO A 154 27.47 14.95 -21.37
CA PRO A 154 28.22 14.78 -22.61
C PRO A 154 28.76 13.35 -22.75
#